data_AF-A0A8J3HE85-F1
#
_entry.id   AF-A0A8J3HE85-F1
#
_cell.length_a   1.000
_cell.length_b   1.000
_cell.length_c   1.000
_cell.angle_alpha   90.00
_cell.angle_beta   90.00
_cell.angle_gamma   90.00
#
_symmetry.space_group_name_H-M   'P 1'
#
loop_
_entity.id
_entity.type
_entity.pdbx_description
1 polymer ?
#
loop_
_entity_poly.entity_id
_entity_poly.type
_entity_poly.pdbx_seq_one_letter_code
_entity_poly.pdbx_strand_id
1 'polypeptide(L)' 'MDIASLAGLLHETSEHHGPYEETHAPHNWWDWYAAYLDARQHGSTSDEASAAAGRYMDEVLHIAAA' A
#
# COMPACT_ATOMS: atom_id res chain seq x y z
N MET A 1 -1.40 -27.00 6.51
CA MET A 1 -0.96 -26.36 5.25
C MET A 1 0.55 -26.47 5.22
N ASP A 2 1.14 -27.06 4.19
CA ASP A 2 2.60 -27.05 4.02
C ASP A 2 3.03 -25.80 3.23
N ILE A 3 4.36 -25.57 3.17
CA ILE A 3 4.93 -24.40 2.47
C ILE A 3 4.63 -24.44 0.97
N ALA A 4 4.56 -25.61 0.35
CA ALA A 4 4.27 -25.74 -1.08
C ALA A 4 2.82 -25.32 -1.40
N SER A 5 1.88 -25.76 -0.56
CA SER A 5 0.47 -25.39 -0.65
C SER A 5 0.30 -23.88 -0.45
N LEU A 6 1.02 -23.29 0.51
CA LEU A 6 0.99 -21.84 0.74
C LEU A 6 1.61 -21.07 -0.45
N ALA A 7 2.71 -21.55 -1.02
CA ALA A 7 3.33 -20.93 -2.18
C ALA A 7 2.39 -20.92 -3.40
N GLY A 8 1.62 -21.99 -3.61
CA GLY A 8 0.59 -22.04 -4.65
C GLY A 8 -0.49 -20.96 -4.46
N LEU A 9 -0.98 -20.78 -3.24
CA LEU A 9 -1.97 -19.74 -2.92
C LEU A 9 -1.40 -18.33 -3.09
N LEU A 10 -0.13 -18.10 -2.72
CA LEU A 10 0.54 -16.82 -2.91
C LEU A 10 0.76 -16.50 -4.39
N HIS A 11 1.04 -17.52 -5.22
CA HIS A 11 1.14 -17.35 -6.67
C HIS A 11 -0.19 -16.90 -7.27
N GLU A 12 -1.29 -17.61 -6.97
CA GLU A 12 -2.65 -17.22 -7.38
C GLU A 12 -3.00 -15.79 -6.90
N THR A 13 -2.67 -15.46 -5.64
CA THR A 13 -2.87 -14.12 -5.09
C THR A 13 -2.13 -13.05 -5.89
N SER A 14 -0.88 -13.33 -6.30
CA SER A 14 -0.07 -12.40 -7.10
C SER A 14 -0.62 -12.18 -8.51
N GLU A 15 -1.17 -13.23 -9.14
CA GLU A 15 -1.81 -13.14 -10.46
C GLU A 15 -3.07 -12.27 -10.42
N HIS A 16 -3.80 -12.26 -9.30
CA HIS A 16 -4.95 -11.38 -9.10
C HIS A 16 -4.58 -9.96 -8.62
N HIS A 17 -3.45 -9.82 -7.92
CA HIS A 17 -2.91 -8.52 -7.50
C HIS A 17 -2.45 -7.67 -8.69
N GLY A 18 -1.72 -8.26 -9.65
CA GLY A 18 -1.15 -7.51 -10.80
C GLY A 18 -2.20 -6.69 -11.58
N PRO A 19 -3.31 -7.28 -12.04
CA PRO A 19 -4.37 -6.55 -12.74
C PRO A 19 -5.03 -5.46 -11.88
N TYR A 20 -5.09 -5.63 -10.55
CA TYR A 20 -5.59 -4.61 -9.64
C TYR A 20 -4.59 -3.46 -9.47
N GLU A 21 -3.29 -3.75 -9.42
CA GLU A 21 -2.23 -2.73 -9.38
C GLU A 21 -2.18 -1.93 -10.69
N GLU A 22 -2.36 -2.57 -11.84
CA GLU A 22 -2.37 -1.94 -13.16
C GLU A 22 -3.53 -0.95 -13.39
N THR A 23 -4.66 -1.10 -12.67
CA THR A 23 -5.77 -0.14 -12.73
C THR A 23 -5.52 1.13 -11.92
N HIS A 24 -4.48 1.13 -11.09
CA HIS A 24 -4.05 2.29 -10.32
C HIS A 24 -2.86 2.95 -11.00
N ALA A 25 -2.67 4.25 -10.75
CA ALA A 25 -1.48 4.94 -11.23
C ALA A 25 -0.22 4.25 -10.66
N PRO A 26 0.85 4.07 -11.47
CA PRO A 26 2.10 3.48 -10.99
C PRO A 26 2.60 4.21 -9.75
N HIS A 27 2.82 3.47 -8.68
CA HIS A 27 3.23 4.05 -7.41
C HIS A 27 4.17 3.09 -6.70
N ASN A 28 5.00 3.62 -5.81
CA ASN A 28 5.79 2.79 -4.93
C ASN A 28 5.23 2.86 -3.53
N TRP A 29 5.03 1.70 -2.92
CA TRP A 29 4.52 1.63 -1.55
C TRP A 29 5.46 2.27 -0.51
N TRP A 30 6.76 2.41 -0.82
CA TRP A 30 7.68 3.13 0.07
C TRP A 30 7.35 4.62 0.22
N ASP A 31 6.68 5.23 -0.76
CA ASP A 31 6.23 6.62 -0.66
C ASP A 31 5.10 6.74 0.39
N TRP A 32 4.15 5.79 0.40
CA TRP A 32 3.12 5.71 1.44
C TRP A 32 3.73 5.39 2.81
N TYR A 33 4.66 4.43 2.90
CA TYR A 33 5.32 4.07 4.16
C TYR A 33 6.11 5.24 4.75
N ALA A 34 6.78 6.04 3.91
CA ALA A 34 7.51 7.21 4.35
C ALA A 34 6.57 8.24 5.00
N ALA A 35 5.46 8.59 4.35
CA ALA A 35 4.47 9.51 4.89
C ALA A 35 3.80 8.98 6.17
N TYR A 36 3.49 7.68 6.22
CA TYR A 36 2.94 7.03 7.42
C TYR A 36 3.92 7.10 8.59
N LEU A 37 5.18 6.71 8.37
CA LEU A 37 6.20 6.68 9.41
C LEU A 37 6.55 8.09 9.89
N ASP A 38 6.59 9.08 9.00
CA ASP A 38 6.76 10.48 9.38
C ASP A 38 5.64 10.94 10.33
N ALA A 39 4.37 10.68 9.99
CA ALA A 39 3.24 11.02 10.85
C ALA A 39 3.32 10.31 12.22
N ARG A 40 3.71 9.03 12.25
CA ARG A 40 3.94 8.28 13.49
C ARG A 40 5.07 8.86 14.34
N GLN A 41 6.16 9.30 13.72
CA GLN A 41 7.28 9.96 14.41
C GLN A 41 6.87 11.30 15.02
N HIS A 42 5.89 11.97 14.41
CA HIS A 42 5.29 13.20 14.92
C HIS A 42 4.09 12.98 15.87
N GLY A 43 3.85 11.73 16.29
CA GLY A 43 2.90 11.41 17.37
C GLY A 43 1.47 11.09 16.91
N SER A 44 1.19 11.06 15.61
CA SER A 44 -0.11 10.62 15.10
C SER A 44 -0.41 9.17 15.49
N THR A 45 -1.66 8.84 15.76
CA THR A 45 -2.17 7.46 15.88
C THR A 45 -2.02 6.68 14.57
N SER A 46 -2.20 5.36 14.59
CA SER A 46 -2.15 4.55 13.36
C SER A 46 -3.19 4.98 12.33
N ASP A 47 -4.39 5.34 12.77
CA ASP A 47 -5.48 5.78 11.88
C ASP A 47 -5.16 7.15 11.26
N GLU A 48 -4.67 8.09 12.07
CA GLU A 48 -4.23 9.41 11.59
C GLU A 48 -3.04 9.32 10.62
N ALA A 49 -2.09 8.44 10.89
CA ALA A 49 -0.94 8.20 10.01
C ALA A 49 -1.36 7.53 8.70
N SER A 50 -2.31 6.58 8.74
CA SER A 50 -2.90 5.99 7.54
C SER A 50 -3.60 7.05 6.69
N ALA A 51 -4.36 7.95 7.31
CA ALA A 51 -5.01 9.05 6.62
C ALA A 51 -4.00 10.06 6.05
N ALA A 52 -2.91 10.36 6.77
CA ALA A 52 -1.84 11.24 6.29
C ALA A 52 -1.11 10.65 5.06
N ALA A 53 -0.79 9.36 5.10
CA ALA A 53 -0.18 8.67 3.99
C ALA A 53 -1.10 8.59 2.77
N GLY A 54 -2.40 8.31 2.98
CA GLY A 54 -3.41 8.38 1.91
C GLY A 54 -3.49 9.76 1.25
N ARG A 55 -3.51 10.84 2.04
CA ARG A 55 -3.47 12.21 1.52
C ARG A 55 -2.19 12.51 0.75
N TYR A 56 -1.04 12.02 1.21
CA TYR A 56 0.23 12.21 0.50
C TYR A 56 0.19 11.56 -0.89
N MET A 57 -0.32 10.33 -1.00
CA MET A 57 -0.45 9.66 -2.29
C MET A 57 -1.37 10.41 -3.24
N ASP A 58 -2.53 10.88 -2.75
CA ASP A 58 -3.53 11.57 -3.56
C ASP A 58 -3.12 13.01 -3.93
N GLU A 59 -2.77 13.82 -2.94
CA GLU A 59 -2.55 15.25 -3.13
C GLU A 59 -1.18 15.59 -3.72
N VAL A 60 -0.13 14.82 -3.39
CA VAL A 60 1.25 15.10 -3.82
C VAL A 60 1.65 14.25 -5.01
N LEU A 61 1.31 12.96 -4.99
CA LEU A 61 1.69 12.04 -6.06
C LEU A 61 0.57 11.76 -7.08
N HIS A 62 -0.63 12.30 -6.84
CA HIS A 62 -1.80 12.14 -7.72
C HIS A 62 -2.18 10.68 -7.97
N ILE A 63 -1.98 9.83 -6.96
CA ILE A 63 -2.36 8.43 -6.91
C ILE A 63 -3.53 8.30 -5.91
N ALA A 64 -4.74 8.25 -6.45
CA ALA A 64 -5.94 8.08 -5.64
C ALA A 64 -6.05 6.64 -5.10
N ALA A 65 -6.52 6.51 -3.87
CA ALA A 65 -7.02 5.23 -3.37
C ALA A 65 -8.35 4.89 -4.09
N ALA A 66 -8.52 3.65 -4.53
CA ALA A 66 -9.80 3.17 -5.10
C ALA A 66 -10.92 3.04 -4.06
#